data_AF-A0A963WMX0-F1
#
_entry.id   AF-A0A963WMX0-F1
#
_cell.length_a   1.000
_cell.length_b   1.000
_cell.length_c   1.000
_cell.angle_alpha   90.00
_cell.angle_beta   90.00
_cell.angle_gamma   90.00
#
_symmetry.space_group_name_H-M   'P 1'
#
loop_
_entity.id
_entity.type
_entity.pdbx_description
1 polymer ?
#
loop_
_entity_poly.entity_id
_entity_poly.type
_entity_poly.pdbx_seq_one_letter_code
_entity_poly.pdbx_strand_id
1 'polypeptide(L)'
;NPGHEWGYRPFPDAQMEALLPLLANIVDRRNVPRANIVGHSDVAPARKQDPGELFDWDRLARLRLALESPKLQMHLVYDNPGAFYLALERFGYDITDGRAAVAAFQRRWRPEVIDGEIDGQIGAMLFELLLERDTGRAR
;
A
#
# COMPACT_ATOMS: atom_id res chain seq x y z
N ASN A 1 7.26 17.29 4.09
CA ASN A 1 7.34 16.21 5.08
C ASN A 1 8.83 15.86 5.29
N PRO A 2 9.37 15.89 6.53
CA PRO A 2 10.79 15.64 6.78
C PRO A 2 11.14 14.16 7.03
N GLY A 3 10.16 13.25 7.06
CA GLY A 3 10.34 11.81 7.32
C GLY A 3 10.18 11.40 8.79
N HIS A 4 10.05 10.10 9.05
CA HIS A 4 9.85 9.49 10.38
C HIS A 4 10.87 9.94 11.44
N GLU A 5 12.12 10.15 11.04
CA GLU A 5 13.22 10.52 11.95
C GLU A 5 13.23 12.01 12.35
N TRP A 6 12.48 12.88 11.65
CA TRP A 6 12.67 14.34 11.71
C TRP A 6 11.37 15.12 11.93
N GLY A 7 10.38 14.51 12.59
CA GLY A 7 9.08 15.13 12.83
C GLY A 7 8.09 14.87 11.68
N TYR A 8 7.77 13.60 11.49
CA TYR A 8 6.81 13.14 10.48
C TYR A 8 5.48 13.86 10.61
N ARG A 9 4.99 14.36 9.49
CA ARG A 9 3.78 15.21 9.41
C ARG A 9 3.17 15.08 8.02
N PRO A 10 1.88 15.40 7.84
CA PRO A 10 1.26 15.33 6.52
C PRO A 10 2.06 16.06 5.45
N PHE A 11 2.03 15.53 4.24
CA PHE A 11 2.65 16.17 3.09
C PHE A 11 1.92 17.50 2.78
N PRO A 12 2.60 18.65 2.70
CA PRO A 12 1.95 19.91 2.39
C PRO A 12 1.25 19.85 1.02
N ASP A 13 0.15 20.58 0.86
CA ASP A 13 -0.60 20.60 -0.41
C ASP A 13 0.30 20.95 -1.60
N ALA A 14 1.17 21.95 -1.46
CA ALA A 14 2.10 22.33 -2.52
C ALA A 14 3.03 21.17 -2.97
N GLN A 15 3.39 20.26 -2.05
CA GLN A 15 4.19 19.07 -2.38
C GLN A 15 3.35 18.05 -3.15
N MET A 16 2.09 17.82 -2.74
CA MET A 16 1.19 16.90 -3.43
C MET A 16 0.79 17.45 -4.81
N GLU A 17 0.48 18.74 -4.94
CA GLU A 17 0.15 19.39 -6.21
C GLU A 17 1.30 19.34 -7.22
N ALA A 18 2.55 19.39 -6.76
CA ALA A 18 3.70 19.20 -7.63
C ALA A 18 3.88 17.73 -8.05
N LEU A 19 3.60 16.79 -7.14
CA LEU A 19 3.75 15.35 -7.39
C LEU A 19 2.74 14.83 -8.42
N LEU A 20 1.47 15.21 -8.30
CA LEU A 20 0.37 14.65 -9.10
C LEU A 20 0.58 14.75 -10.62
N PRO A 21 0.86 15.92 -11.23
CA PRO A 21 1.07 16.02 -12.67
C PRO A 21 2.35 15.31 -13.11
N LEU A 22 3.40 15.33 -12.28
CA LEU A 22 4.65 14.61 -12.56
C LEU A 22 4.40 13.10 -12.62
N LEU A 23 3.73 12.56 -11.61
CA LEU A 23 3.39 11.14 -11.52
C LEU A 23 2.50 10.72 -12.69
N ALA A 24 1.44 11.47 -12.97
CA ALA A 24 0.54 11.19 -14.10
C ALA A 24 1.30 11.12 -15.43
N ASN A 25 2.23 12.06 -15.65
CA ASN A 25 3.04 12.09 -16.86
C ASN A 25 4.06 10.93 -16.94
N ILE A 26 4.58 10.44 -15.82
CA ILE A 26 5.42 9.23 -15.79
C ILE A 26 4.58 7.98 -16.08
N VAL A 27 3.43 7.85 -15.41
CA VAL A 27 2.50 6.73 -15.58
C VAL A 27 2.09 6.58 -17.04
N ASP A 28 1.68 7.68 -17.68
CA ASP A 28 1.26 7.71 -19.08
C ASP A 28 2.39 7.29 -20.03
N ARG A 29 3.55 7.96 -19.96
CA ARG A 29 4.70 7.67 -20.87
C ARG A 29 5.26 6.26 -20.72
N ARG A 30 5.14 5.66 -19.54
CA ARG A 30 5.72 4.36 -19.22
C ARG A 30 4.69 3.25 -19.14
N ASN A 31 3.41 3.57 -19.35
CA ASN A 31 2.27 2.65 -19.23
C ASN A 31 2.34 1.84 -17.92
N VAL A 32 2.59 2.53 -16.80
CA VAL A 32 2.75 1.89 -15.48
C VAL A 32 1.37 1.54 -14.93
N PRO A 33 1.08 0.26 -14.62
CA PRO A 33 -0.17 -0.11 -13.99
C PRO A 33 -0.32 0.57 -12.63
N ARG A 34 -1.55 0.93 -12.25
CA ARG A 34 -1.83 1.54 -10.93
C ARG A 34 -1.34 0.69 -9.75
N ALA A 35 -1.39 -0.64 -9.90
CA ALA A 35 -0.84 -1.60 -8.93
C ALA A 35 0.66 -1.43 -8.66
N ASN A 36 1.40 -0.89 -9.63
CA ASN A 36 2.85 -0.72 -9.55
C ASN A 36 3.26 0.68 -9.04
N ILE A 37 2.29 1.51 -8.65
CA ILE A 37 2.56 2.71 -7.85
C ILE A 37 2.56 2.30 -6.38
N VAL A 38 3.76 2.23 -5.82
CA VAL A 38 4.06 1.63 -4.51
C VAL A 38 4.95 2.55 -3.68
N GLY A 39 4.88 2.41 -2.35
CA GLY A 39 5.78 3.06 -1.43
C GLY A 39 7.13 2.34 -1.37
N HIS A 40 8.15 3.03 -0.85
CA HIS A 40 9.44 2.39 -0.60
C HIS A 40 9.33 1.30 0.48
N SER A 41 8.47 1.52 1.47
CA SER A 41 8.10 0.54 2.49
C SER A 41 7.49 -0.73 1.90
N ASP A 42 6.80 -0.66 0.76
CA ASP A 42 6.20 -1.84 0.14
C ASP A 42 7.27 -2.72 -0.51
N VAL A 43 8.31 -2.09 -1.07
CA VAL A 43 9.41 -2.78 -1.76
C VAL A 43 10.49 -3.26 -0.77
N ALA A 44 10.69 -2.55 0.34
CA ALA A 44 11.75 -2.82 1.31
C ALA A 44 11.23 -2.76 2.76
N PRO A 45 10.27 -3.63 3.13
CA PRO A 45 9.52 -3.53 4.39
C PRO A 45 10.41 -3.53 5.64
N ALA A 46 11.47 -4.35 5.65
CA ALA A 46 12.39 -4.45 6.78
C ALA A 46 13.32 -3.22 6.96
N ARG A 47 13.41 -2.34 5.95
CA ARG A 47 14.42 -1.26 5.92
C ARG A 47 13.84 0.14 5.78
N LYS A 48 12.59 0.27 5.33
CA LYS A 48 12.01 1.53 4.87
C LYS A 48 10.59 1.70 5.38
N GLN A 49 10.28 2.92 5.77
CA GLN A 49 8.95 3.34 6.23
C GLN A 49 8.33 4.41 5.33
N ASP A 50 9.11 5.00 4.42
CA ASP A 50 8.66 6.02 3.48
C ASP A 50 7.77 5.43 2.37
N PRO A 51 6.76 6.18 1.87
CA PRO A 51 6.47 7.57 2.19
C PRO A 51 5.72 7.77 3.52
N GLY A 52 5.30 6.69 4.18
CA GLY A 52 4.64 6.72 5.48
C GLY A 52 3.12 6.74 5.45
N GLU A 53 2.52 6.57 6.62
CA GLU A 53 1.07 6.49 6.85
C GLU A 53 0.33 7.81 6.60
N LEU A 54 1.02 8.95 6.75
CA LEU A 54 0.50 10.29 6.40
C LEU A 54 0.67 10.68 4.92
N PHE A 55 1.11 9.78 4.04
CA PHE A 55 1.12 10.03 2.60
C PHE A 55 -0.29 9.88 2.02
N ASP A 56 -0.73 10.84 1.22
CA ASP A 56 -2.10 10.92 0.72
C ASP A 56 -2.34 9.99 -0.49
N TRP A 57 -2.34 8.68 -0.21
CA TRP A 57 -2.66 7.63 -1.17
C TRP A 57 -4.06 7.79 -1.77
N ASP A 58 -5.03 8.22 -0.98
CA ASP A 58 -6.41 8.41 -1.40
C ASP A 58 -6.53 9.46 -2.51
N ARG A 59 -5.74 10.53 -2.43
CA ARG A 59 -5.70 11.56 -3.48
C ARG A 59 -5.16 11.01 -4.80
N LEU A 60 -4.15 10.14 -4.76
CA LEU A 60 -3.67 9.45 -5.97
C LEU A 60 -4.73 8.48 -6.49
N ALA A 61 -5.41 7.74 -5.62
CA ALA A 61 -6.45 6.79 -5.98
C ALA A 61 -7.66 7.46 -6.66
N ARG A 62 -8.15 8.59 -6.13
CA ARG A 62 -9.23 9.39 -6.73
C ARG A 62 -8.92 9.84 -8.15
N LEU A 63 -7.64 10.09 -8.44
CA LEU A 63 -7.14 10.47 -9.76
C LEU A 63 -6.75 9.26 -10.63
N ARG A 64 -7.04 8.03 -10.17
CA ARG A 64 -6.69 6.77 -10.83
C ARG A 64 -5.19 6.62 -11.11
N LEU A 65 -4.34 7.21 -10.27
CA LEU A 65 -2.88 7.10 -10.37
C LEU A 65 -2.32 5.93 -9.53
N ALA A 66 -2.99 5.59 -8.43
CA ALA A 66 -2.66 4.42 -7.62
C ALA A 66 -3.92 3.59 -7.36
N LEU A 67 -3.76 2.38 -6.81
CA LEU A 67 -4.88 1.59 -6.32
C LEU A 67 -5.60 2.30 -5.17
N GLU A 68 -6.92 2.11 -5.12
CA GLU A 68 -7.76 2.59 -4.02
C GLU A 68 -7.74 1.58 -2.88
N SER A 69 -7.92 2.05 -1.65
CA SER A 69 -8.11 1.15 -0.52
C SER A 69 -9.37 0.29 -0.74
N PRO A 70 -9.29 -1.04 -0.54
CA PRO A 70 -10.36 -1.95 -0.91
C PRO A 70 -11.59 -1.74 0.00
N LYS A 71 -12.78 -1.87 -0.59
CA LYS A 71 -14.04 -1.91 0.17
C LYS A 71 -14.30 -3.32 0.67
N LEU A 72 -14.12 -3.54 1.96
CA LEU A 72 -14.27 -4.85 2.58
C LEU A 72 -15.69 -5.40 2.42
N GLN A 73 -15.83 -6.50 1.68
CA GLN A 73 -17.07 -7.29 1.63
C GLN A 73 -17.04 -8.50 2.57
N MET A 74 -15.83 -8.93 2.98
CA MET A 74 -15.59 -10.10 3.82
C MET A 74 -14.88 -9.70 5.12
N HIS A 75 -15.01 -10.54 6.16
CA HIS A 75 -14.43 -10.26 7.49
C HIS A 75 -13.19 -11.11 7.83
N LEU A 76 -13.04 -12.28 7.21
CA LEU A 76 -11.90 -13.18 7.43
C LEU A 76 -11.72 -14.09 6.20
N VAL A 77 -10.50 -14.16 5.68
CA VAL A 77 -10.20 -14.95 4.46
C VAL A 77 -9.02 -15.92 4.67
N TYR A 78 -8.17 -15.69 5.66
CA TYR A 78 -7.04 -16.58 5.99
C TYR A 78 -7.25 -17.25 7.34
N ASP A 79 -7.28 -18.59 7.33
CA ASP A 79 -7.47 -19.43 8.52
C ASP A 79 -6.15 -19.70 9.28
N ASN A 80 -5.01 -19.32 8.70
CA ASN A 80 -3.70 -19.40 9.32
C ASN A 80 -2.73 -18.30 8.81
N PRO A 81 -1.71 -17.92 9.61
CA PRO A 81 -0.73 -16.89 9.21
C PRO A 81 0.07 -17.22 7.94
N GLY A 82 0.37 -18.49 7.67
CA GLY A 82 1.14 -18.90 6.50
C GLY A 82 0.43 -18.58 5.19
N ALA A 83 -0.89 -18.82 5.13
CA ALA A 83 -1.71 -18.45 3.97
C ALA A 83 -1.73 -16.93 3.73
N PHE A 84 -1.78 -16.13 4.80
CA PHE A 84 -1.68 -14.67 4.70
C PHE A 84 -0.32 -14.24 4.13
N TYR A 85 0.79 -14.79 4.63
CA TYR A 85 2.13 -14.43 4.13
C TYR A 85 2.33 -14.81 2.66
N LEU A 86 1.88 -16.00 2.23
CA LEU A 86 1.95 -16.39 0.81
C LEU A 86 1.10 -15.48 -0.08
N ALA A 87 -0.06 -15.05 0.40
CA ALA A 87 -0.88 -14.07 -0.31
C ALA A 87 -0.20 -12.70 -0.37
N LEU A 88 0.48 -12.29 0.70
CA LEU A 88 1.18 -11.01 0.79
C LEU A 88 2.41 -10.99 -0.14
N GLU A 89 3.15 -12.09 -0.21
CA GLU A 89 4.22 -12.30 -1.18
C GLU A 89 3.69 -12.28 -2.62
N ARG A 90 2.59 -12.98 -2.89
CA ARG A 90 1.91 -12.94 -4.20
C ARG A 90 1.49 -11.52 -4.58
N PHE A 91 1.06 -10.72 -3.61
CA PHE A 91 0.70 -9.33 -3.84
C PHE A 91 1.92 -8.45 -4.10
N GLY A 92 3.09 -8.78 -3.54
CA GLY A 92 4.38 -8.23 -3.98
C GLY A 92 5.33 -7.78 -2.87
N TYR A 93 5.05 -8.09 -1.61
CA TYR A 93 5.94 -7.75 -0.49
C TYR A 93 6.99 -8.84 -0.27
N ASP A 94 8.18 -8.43 0.14
CA ASP A 94 9.18 -9.35 0.71
C ASP A 94 8.76 -9.77 2.12
N ILE A 95 8.51 -11.07 2.32
CA ILE A 95 8.04 -11.64 3.58
C ILE A 95 9.16 -12.25 4.44
N THR A 96 10.43 -12.04 4.08
CA THR A 96 11.59 -12.55 4.85
C THR A 96 11.54 -12.12 6.32
N ASP A 97 11.10 -10.88 6.56
CA ASP A 97 10.67 -10.41 7.88
C ASP A 97 9.15 -10.20 7.85
N GLY A 98 8.41 -11.23 8.28
CA GLY A 98 6.95 -11.24 8.21
C GLY A 98 6.30 -10.09 8.97
N ARG A 99 6.81 -9.75 10.16
CA ARG A 99 6.24 -8.65 10.98
C ARG A 99 6.46 -7.30 10.29
N ALA A 100 7.65 -7.08 9.71
CA ALA A 100 7.92 -5.88 8.95
C ALA A 100 7.05 -5.78 7.68
N ALA A 101 6.84 -6.90 6.99
CA ALA A 101 5.96 -6.96 5.82
C ALA A 101 4.50 -6.61 6.16
N VAL A 102 3.98 -7.15 7.27
CA VAL A 102 2.64 -6.82 7.77
C VAL A 102 2.56 -5.34 8.13
N ALA A 103 3.54 -4.81 8.85
CA ALA A 103 3.57 -3.39 9.22
C ALA A 103 3.65 -2.47 7.99
N ALA A 104 4.38 -2.85 6.94
CA ALA A 104 4.42 -2.11 5.68
C ALA A 104 3.06 -2.14 4.95
N PHE A 105 2.41 -3.29 4.90
CA PHE A 105 1.07 -3.43 4.34
C PHE A 105 0.05 -2.57 5.11
N GLN A 106 0.03 -2.67 6.44
CA GLN A 106 -0.82 -1.84 7.31
C GLN A 106 -0.56 -0.35 7.07
N ARG A 107 0.69 0.09 7.01
CA ARG A 107 1.04 1.50 6.77
C ARG A 107 0.44 2.06 5.48
N ARG A 108 0.30 1.24 4.43
CA ARG A 108 -0.30 1.65 3.16
C ARG A 108 -1.83 1.54 3.16
N TRP A 109 -2.37 0.46 3.70
CA TRP A 109 -3.77 0.09 3.50
C TRP A 109 -4.64 0.33 4.73
N ARG A 110 -4.06 0.28 5.93
CA ARG A 110 -4.72 0.47 7.23
C ARG A 110 -3.86 1.37 8.16
N PRO A 111 -3.65 2.65 7.80
CA PRO A 111 -2.72 3.53 8.51
C PRO A 111 -3.12 3.83 9.96
N GLU A 112 -4.38 3.59 10.35
CA GLU A 112 -4.86 3.78 11.72
C GLU A 112 -4.29 2.78 12.73
N VAL A 113 -3.85 1.59 12.29
CA VAL A 113 -3.27 0.54 13.16
C VAL A 113 -2.11 -0.16 12.44
N ILE A 114 -0.89 0.11 12.90
CA ILE A 114 0.38 -0.39 12.36
C ILE A 114 1.18 -1.11 13.46
N ASP A 115 0.73 -2.31 13.85
CA ASP A 115 1.32 -3.13 14.92
C ASP A 115 2.17 -4.31 14.41
N GLY A 116 2.09 -4.59 13.11
CA GLY A 116 2.74 -5.73 12.46
C GLY A 116 2.04 -7.07 12.72
N GLU A 117 0.83 -7.07 13.27
CA GLU A 117 0.07 -8.27 13.61
C GLU A 117 -1.00 -8.58 12.54
N ILE A 118 -1.25 -9.88 12.33
CA ILE A 118 -2.26 -10.34 11.37
C ILE A 118 -3.63 -10.39 12.04
N ASP A 119 -4.63 -9.78 11.39
CA ASP A 119 -6.03 -9.90 11.78
C ASP A 119 -6.96 -10.04 10.56
N GLY A 120 -8.25 -10.25 10.83
CA GLY A 120 -9.25 -10.48 9.80
C GLY A 120 -9.45 -9.30 8.85
N GLN A 121 -9.25 -8.06 9.34
CA GLN A 121 -9.45 -6.87 8.52
C GLN A 121 -8.36 -6.78 7.44
N ILE A 122 -7.07 -6.86 7.82
CA ILE A 122 -6.00 -6.82 6.81
C ILE A 122 -6.02 -8.05 5.90
N GLY A 123 -6.48 -9.20 6.42
CA GLY A 123 -6.71 -10.40 5.63
C GLY A 123 -7.77 -10.17 4.54
N ALA A 124 -8.89 -9.56 4.89
CA ALA A 124 -9.92 -9.21 3.92
C ALA A 124 -9.43 -8.16 2.92
N MET A 125 -8.68 -7.14 3.36
CA MET A 125 -8.10 -6.13 2.46
C MET A 125 -7.19 -6.74 1.41
N LEU A 126 -6.26 -7.59 1.85
CA LEU A 126 -5.30 -8.26 0.97
C LEU A 126 -6.02 -9.15 -0.06
N PHE A 127 -7.08 -9.86 0.37
CA PHE A 127 -7.87 -10.68 -0.54
C PHE A 127 -8.56 -9.86 -1.63
N GLU A 128 -9.24 -8.77 -1.26
CA GLU A 128 -9.89 -7.88 -2.24
C GLU A 128 -8.88 -7.28 -3.22
N LEU A 129 -7.72 -6.85 -2.74
CA LEU A 129 -6.64 -6.33 -3.59
C LEU A 129 -6.10 -7.38 -4.56
N LEU A 130 -6.00 -8.64 -4.15
CA LEU A 130 -5.62 -9.74 -5.02
C LEU A 130 -6.70 -10.00 -6.09
N LEU A 131 -7.99 -9.94 -5.74
CA LEU A 131 -9.09 -10.06 -6.71
C LEU A 131 -9.06 -8.92 -7.73
N GLU A 132 -8.81 -7.68 -7.32
CA GLU A 132 -8.68 -6.55 -8.24
C GLU A 132 -7.50 -6.73 -9.22
N ARG A 133 -6.39 -7.29 -8.73
CA ARG A 133 -5.22 -7.58 -9.55
C ARG A 133 -5.48 -8.70 -10.56
N ASP A 134 -6.12 -9.78 -10.12
CA ASP A 134 -6.41 -10.95 -10.95
C ASP A 134 -7.50 -10.66 -12.00
N THR A 135 -8.47 -9.80 -11.68
CA THR A 135 -9.55 -9.42 -12.62
C THR A 135 -9.14 -8.34 -13.63
N GLY A 136 -7.89 -7.87 -13.59
CA GLY A 136 -7.36 -6.86 -14.51
C GLY A 136 -7.85 -5.43 -14.23
N ARG A 137 -8.61 -5.21 -13.16
CA ARG A 137 -9.09 -3.88 -12.73
C ARG A 137 -7.98 -3.02 -12.11
N ALA A 138 -6.86 -3.65 -11.78
CA ALA A 138 -5.66 -3.01 -11.24
C ALA A 138 -4.72 -2.41 -12.31
N ARG A 139 -5.08 -2.50 -13.61
CA ARG A 139 -4.36 -1.81 -14.69
C ARG A 139 -4.58 -0.31 -14.64
#